data_AF-A0A1Y0GX24-F1
#
_entry.id   AF-A0A1Y0GX24-F1
#
_cell.length_a   1.000
_cell.length_b   1.000
_cell.length_c   1.000
_cell.angle_alpha   90.00
_cell.angle_beta   90.00
_cell.angle_gamma   90.00
#
_symmetry.space_group_name_H-M   'P 1'
#
loop_
_entity.id
_entity.type
_entity.pdbx_description
1 polymer ?
#
loop_
_entity_poly.entity_id
_entity_poly.type
_entity_poly.pdbx_seq_one_letter_code
_entity_poly.pdbx_strand_id
1 'polypeptide(L)' 'MKRLAKRLRLAHYKDMDLKGEFTEIGSGTLDWRSIVPESREVKLDWAVIENDDPKGDPLAAVIQSRNYLLGLGLKD' A
#
# COMPACT_ATOMS: atom_id res chain seq x y z
N MET A 1 -5.24 9.07 -7.96
CA MET A 1 -6.11 7.96 -8.42
C MET A 1 -7.37 8.45 -9.15
N LYS A 2 -7.88 9.65 -8.83
CA LYS A 2 -9.09 10.27 -9.44
C LYS A 2 -9.26 10.10 -10.95
N ARG A 3 -8.20 10.29 -11.75
CA ARG A 3 -8.24 10.12 -13.22
C ARG A 3 -8.73 8.74 -13.67
N LEU A 4 -8.48 7.69 -12.87
CA LEU A 4 -8.84 6.32 -13.18
C LEU A 4 -10.05 5.82 -12.38
N ALA A 5 -10.71 6.66 -11.57
CA ALA A 5 -11.73 6.22 -10.61
C ALA A 5 -12.83 5.33 -11.21
N LYS A 6 -13.28 5.61 -12.45
CA LYS A 6 -14.30 4.78 -13.13
C LYS A 6 -13.83 3.39 -13.56
N ARG A 7 -12.52 3.13 -13.54
CA ARG A 7 -11.86 1.91 -14.05
C ARG A 7 -10.93 1.27 -13.01
N LEU A 8 -10.76 1.87 -11.85
CA LEU A 8 -9.82 1.44 -10.82
C LEU A 8 -10.60 0.75 -9.70
N ARG A 9 -10.73 -0.58 -9.81
CA ARG A 9 -11.39 -1.43 -8.81
C ARG A 9 -10.42 -2.11 -7.86
N LEU A 10 -9.18 -2.33 -8.29
CA LEU A 10 -8.13 -2.99 -7.54
C LEU A 10 -6.81 -2.24 -7.74
N ALA A 11 -6.02 -2.15 -6.68
CA ALA A 11 -4.65 -1.65 -6.74
C ALA A 11 -3.73 -2.56 -5.93
N HIS A 12 -2.53 -2.79 -6.47
CA HIS A 12 -1.44 -3.38 -5.72
C HIS A 12 -0.70 -2.26 -4.99
N TYR A 13 -0.51 -2.44 -3.70
CA TYR A 13 0.24 -1.55 -2.84
C TYR A 13 1.59 -2.18 -2.57
N LYS A 14 2.64 -1.46 -2.96
CA LYS A 14 4.05 -1.79 -2.72
C LYS A 14 4.79 -0.48 -2.50
N ASP A 15 5.94 -0.54 -1.84
CA ASP A 15 6.77 0.63 -1.58
C ASP A 15 8.22 0.36 -1.94
N MET A 16 8.97 1.42 -2.15
CA MET A 16 10.40 1.36 -2.45
C MET A 16 11.15 2.42 -1.67
N ASP A 17 12.34 2.08 -1.20
CA ASP A 17 13.23 3.00 -0.51
C ASP A 17 13.92 3.98 -1.50
N LEU A 18 14.79 4.85 -0.96
CA LEU A 18 15.53 5.83 -1.78
C LEU A 18 16.56 5.20 -2.73
N LYS A 19 16.90 3.92 -2.55
CA LYS A 19 17.81 3.17 -3.43
C LYS A 19 17.05 2.41 -4.52
N GLY A 20 15.72 2.43 -4.48
CA GLY A 20 14.87 1.69 -5.41
C GLY A 20 14.74 0.21 -5.05
N GLU A 21 15.03 -0.16 -3.81
CA GLU A 21 14.79 -1.51 -3.31
C GLU A 21 13.37 -1.61 -2.74
N PHE A 22 12.69 -2.73 -2.97
CA PHE A 22 11.39 -2.99 -2.37
C PHE A 22 11.49 -3.03 -0.85
N THR A 23 10.50 -2.44 -0.18
CA THR A 23 10.41 -2.39 1.28
C THR A 23 8.94 -2.42 1.69
N GLU A 24 8.71 -2.67 2.97
CA GLU A 24 7.40 -2.66 3.58
C GLU A 24 6.72 -1.30 3.40
N ILE A 25 5.40 -1.34 3.21
CA ILE A 25 4.58 -0.16 3.04
C ILE A 25 4.74 0.77 4.26
N GLY A 26 5.13 2.03 4.01
CA GLY A 26 5.37 3.03 5.04
C GLY A 26 6.82 3.17 5.49
N SER A 27 7.70 2.26 5.05
CA SER A 27 9.16 2.34 5.22
C SER A 27 9.86 2.95 4.00
N GLY A 28 9.15 3.06 2.87
CA GLY A 28 9.68 3.59 1.62
C GLY A 28 9.39 5.07 1.41
N THR A 29 9.19 5.44 0.15
CA THR A 29 9.14 6.83 -0.31
C THR A 29 7.76 7.29 -0.74
N LEU A 30 6.79 6.38 -0.87
CA LEU A 30 5.42 6.75 -1.25
C LEU A 30 4.67 7.46 -0.12
N ASP A 31 3.92 8.51 -0.48
CA ASP A 31 3.08 9.26 0.46
C ASP A 31 1.76 8.54 0.76
N TRP A 32 1.82 7.51 1.61
CA TRP A 32 0.66 6.73 2.01
C TRP A 32 -0.40 7.52 2.77
N ARG A 33 -0.01 8.60 3.46
CA ARG A 33 -0.96 9.48 4.17
C ARG A 33 -1.90 10.20 3.19
N SER A 34 -1.45 10.50 1.98
CA SER A 34 -2.30 11.04 0.92
C SER A 34 -2.96 9.94 0.06
N ILE A 35 -2.27 8.82 -0.17
CA ILE A 35 -2.79 7.73 -1.02
C ILE A 35 -3.99 7.02 -0.38
N VAL A 36 -3.96 6.73 0.92
CA VAL A 36 -5.03 5.97 1.60
C VAL A 36 -6.38 6.72 1.55
N PRO A 37 -6.47 8.01 1.90
CA PRO A 37 -7.71 8.78 1.74
C PRO A 37 -8.22 8.81 0.30
N GLU A 38 -7.36 9.05 -0.68
CA GLU A 38 -7.76 9.08 -2.09
C GLU A 38 -8.26 7.71 -2.58
N SER A 39 -7.65 6.61 -2.12
CA SER A 39 -8.10 5.25 -2.43
C SER A 39 -9.51 4.98 -1.93
N ARG A 40 -9.84 5.52 -0.76
CA ARG A 40 -11.20 5.46 -0.18
C ARG A 40 -12.19 6.34 -0.96
N GLU A 41 -11.77 7.54 -1.40
CA GLU A 41 -12.60 8.43 -2.21
C GLU A 41 -13.01 7.78 -3.55
N VAL A 42 -12.09 7.08 -4.20
CA VAL A 42 -12.36 6.40 -5.48
C VAL A 42 -13.07 5.06 -5.33
N LYS A 43 -13.39 4.64 -4.10
CA LYS A 43 -14.08 3.36 -3.79
C LYS A 43 -13.39 2.14 -4.39
N LEU A 44 -12.08 2.04 -4.16
CA LEU A 44 -11.33 0.83 -4.48
C LEU A 44 -11.95 -0.38 -3.75
N ASP A 45 -12.15 -1.49 -4.44
CA ASP A 45 -12.68 -2.72 -3.83
C ASP A 45 -11.58 -3.53 -3.16
N TRP A 46 -10.37 -3.50 -3.73
CA TRP A 46 -9.24 -4.29 -3.26
C TRP A 46 -7.95 -3.48 -3.24
N ALA A 47 -7.37 -3.32 -2.05
CA ALA A 47 -6.00 -2.89 -1.85
C ALA A 47 -5.15 -4.13 -1.51
N VAL A 48 -4.48 -4.69 -2.51
CA VAL A 48 -3.68 -5.90 -2.35
C VAL A 48 -2.26 -5.50 -1.94
N ILE A 49 -1.78 -5.99 -0.81
CA ILE A 49 -0.39 -5.81 -0.42
C ILE A 49 0.47 -6.73 -1.29
N GLU A 50 1.36 -6.14 -2.09
CA GLU A 50 2.34 -6.87 -2.89
C GLU A 50 3.69 -6.78 -2.18
N ASN A 51 4.21 -7.94 -1.78
CA ASN A 51 5.41 -8.08 -0.97
C ASN A 51 6.55 -8.64 -1.83
N ASP A 52 7.15 -7.77 -2.64
CA ASP A 52 8.24 -8.13 -3.55
C ASP A 52 9.57 -8.23 -2.77
N ASP A 53 10.25 -9.37 -2.88
CA ASP A 53 11.58 -9.62 -2.28
C ASP A 53 11.72 -9.22 -0.79
N PRO A 54 10.86 -9.73 0.11
CA PRO A 54 10.87 -9.35 1.52
C PRO A 54 12.21 -9.69 2.17
N LYS A 55 12.75 -8.73 2.92
CA LYS A 55 13.97 -8.93 3.70
C LYS A 55 13.60 -9.58 5.04
N GLY A 56 13.79 -10.89 5.15
CA GLY A 56 13.49 -11.64 6.38
C GLY A 56 12.22 -12.49 6.25
N ASP A 57 11.41 -12.54 7.31
CA ASP A 57 10.17 -13.33 7.32
C ASP A 57 9.08 -12.66 6.46
N PRO A 58 8.63 -13.28 5.36
CA PRO A 58 7.60 -12.72 4.49
C PRO A 58 6.28 -12.44 5.21
N LEU A 59 5.91 -13.26 6.20
CA LEU A 59 4.65 -13.07 6.92
C LEU A 59 4.73 -11.83 7.81
N ALA A 60 5.83 -11.67 8.53
CA ALA A 60 6.07 -10.48 9.35
C ALA A 60 6.04 -9.18 8.52
N ALA A 61 6.67 -9.19 7.33
CA ALA A 61 6.70 -8.03 6.42
C ALA A 61 5.29 -7.62 5.93
N VAL A 62 4.45 -8.60 5.56
CA VAL A 62 3.05 -8.33 5.16
C VAL A 62 2.23 -7.82 6.35
N ILE A 63 2.40 -8.40 7.54
CA ILE A 63 1.69 -7.96 8.76
C ILE A 63 2.07 -6.52 9.09
N GLN A 64 3.34 -6.15 9.00
CA GLN A 64 3.81 -4.78 9.20
C GLN A 64 3.13 -3.81 8.23
N SER A 65 3.18 -4.13 6.93
CA SER A 65 2.54 -3.32 5.88
C SER A 65 1.03 -3.17 6.11
N ARG A 66 0.35 -4.26 6.48
CA ARG A 66 -1.09 -4.25 6.82
C ARG A 66 -1.38 -3.34 8.00
N ASN A 67 -0.64 -3.50 9.11
CA ASN A 67 -0.86 -2.72 10.32
C ASN A 67 -0.65 -1.22 10.09
N TYR A 68 0.36 -0.86 9.29
CA TYR A 68 0.60 0.52 8.90
C TYR A 68 -0.60 1.11 8.12
N LEU A 69 -1.09 0.41 7.11
CA LEU A 69 -2.26 0.84 6.31
C LEU A 69 -3.54 0.98 7.14
N LEU A 70 -3.79 0.03 8.05
CA LEU A 70 -4.91 0.11 9.00
C LEU A 70 -4.78 1.31 9.93
N GLY A 71 -3.56 1.62 10.39
CA GLY A 71 -3.27 2.82 11.16
C GLY A 71 -3.57 4.13 10.41
N LEU A 72 -3.55 4.11 9.07
CA LEU A 72 -3.96 5.23 8.21
C LEU A 72 -5.46 5.24 7.89
N GLY A 73 -6.23 4.30 8.43
CA GLY A 73 -7.68 4.21 8.24
C GLY A 73 -8.11 3.57 6.92
N LEU A 74 -7.23 2.78 6.29
CA LEU A 74 -7.68 1.78 5.31
C LEU A 74 -8.54 0.75 6.09
N LYS A 75 -9.71 0.41 5.58
CA LYS A 75 -10.62 -0.53 6.26
C LYS A 75 -10.33 -1.95 5.79
N ASP A 76 -10.49 -2.90 6.70
CA ASP A 76 -10.58 -4.34 6.40
C ASP A 76 -11.85 -4.67 5.60
#